data_AF-A0A0B7IMZ6-F1
#
_entry.id   AF-A0A0B7IMZ6-F1
#
_cell.length_a   1.000
_cell.length_b   1.000
_cell.length_c   1.000
_cell.angle_alpha   90.00
_cell.angle_beta   90.00
_cell.angle_gamma   90.00
#
_symmetry.space_group_name_H-M   'P 1'
#
loop_
_entity.id
_entity.type
_entity.pdbx_description
1 polymer ?
#
loop_
_entity_poly.entity_id
_entity_poly.type
_entity_poly.pdbx_seq_one_letter_code
_entity_poly.pdbx_strand_id
1 'polypeptide(L)'
;MKIVILFVIGTLLISGCKNTQKSPNLDNKGIGPIKEVIIAERIDKTLVKQGEAIFKSKCTTCHHTDKDFVGPKMAQITEKRSPEWIMNMILNPEEMLQKDAIAQELLRDYNGVTMSNQHLTQEEARAILEFLRTL
;
A
#
# COMPACT_ATOMS: atom_id res chain seq x y z
N MET A 1 65.20 10.42 -12.15
CA MET A 1 64.30 11.58 -12.34
C MET A 1 62.87 11.09 -12.22
N LYS A 2 62.11 11.63 -11.26
CA LYS A 2 60.73 11.22 -10.94
C LYS A 2 59.79 11.75 -12.03
N ILE A 3 59.10 10.87 -12.75
CA ILE A 3 57.95 11.23 -13.58
C ILE A 3 56.71 10.78 -12.79
N VAL A 4 56.02 11.78 -12.23
CA VAL A 4 54.72 11.64 -11.58
C VAL A 4 53.69 11.86 -12.67
N ILE A 5 53.06 10.79 -13.17
CA ILE A 5 51.88 10.91 -14.04
C ILE A 5 50.66 10.83 -13.13
N LEU A 6 49.99 11.96 -12.97
CA LEU A 6 48.69 12.09 -12.33
C LEU A 6 47.70 11.15 -13.03
N PHE A 7 47.27 10.09 -12.34
CA PHE A 7 46.02 9.42 -12.66
C PHE A 7 44.88 10.36 -12.28
N VAL A 8 44.29 11.04 -13.27
CA VAL A 8 43.00 11.71 -13.13
C VAL A 8 41.96 10.60 -12.99
N ILE A 9 41.65 10.25 -11.74
CA ILE A 9 40.57 9.34 -11.41
C ILE A 9 39.27 10.08 -11.74
N GLY A 10 38.74 9.81 -12.94
CA GLY A 10 37.41 10.23 -13.33
C GLY A 10 36.42 9.68 -12.32
N THR A 11 35.83 10.56 -11.52
CA THR A 11 34.74 10.27 -10.61
C THR A 11 33.54 9.85 -11.45
N LEU A 12 33.40 8.54 -11.62
CA LEU A 12 32.18 7.90 -12.07
C LEU A 12 31.11 8.29 -11.04
N LEU A 13 30.31 9.31 -11.36
CA LEU A 13 29.09 9.63 -10.62
C LEU A 13 28.11 8.49 -10.89
N ILE A 14 28.24 7.43 -10.10
CA ILE A 14 27.21 6.42 -9.96
C ILE A 14 26.08 7.16 -9.24
N SER A 15 25.18 7.74 -10.01
CA SER A 15 23.88 8.20 -9.55
C SER A 15 23.32 7.12 -8.64
N GLY A 16 23.32 7.38 -7.33
CA GLY A 16 22.68 6.52 -6.37
C GLY A 16 21.21 6.47 -6.72
N CYS A 17 20.77 5.36 -7.34
CA CYS A 17 19.38 4.97 -7.33
C CYS A 17 18.96 4.93 -5.87
N LYS A 18 18.20 5.94 -5.42
CA LYS A 18 17.54 5.93 -4.12
C LYS A 18 16.48 4.84 -4.18
N ASN A 19 16.86 3.61 -3.88
CA ASN A 19 15.93 2.54 -3.60
C ASN A 19 15.39 2.76 -2.19
N THR A 20 14.34 3.57 -2.08
CA THR A 20 13.64 3.79 -0.82
C THR A 20 12.73 2.59 -0.55
N GLN A 21 13.32 1.43 -0.22
CA GLN A 21 12.55 0.32 0.36
C GLN A 21 12.19 0.73 1.79
N LYS A 22 11.06 1.41 1.94
CA LYS A 22 10.53 1.76 3.25
C LYS A 22 10.13 0.47 3.97
N SER A 23 10.67 0.23 5.17
CA SER A 23 10.39 -0.98 5.96
C SER A 23 8.88 -1.23 6.06
N PRO A 24 8.42 -2.48 5.93
CA PRO A 24 7.02 -2.82 6.19
C PRO A 24 6.68 -2.43 7.63
N ASN A 25 5.58 -1.69 7.80
CA ASN A 25 5.08 -1.28 9.11
C ASN A 25 3.79 -2.06 9.38
N LEU A 26 3.96 -3.28 9.87
CA LEU A 26 2.87 -4.19 10.18
C LEU A 26 2.30 -3.97 11.59
N ASP A 27 2.97 -3.20 12.45
CA ASP A 27 2.48 -2.91 13.80
C ASP A 27 1.44 -1.78 13.80
N ASN A 28 1.48 -0.88 12.80
CA ASN A 28 0.47 0.13 12.65
C ASN A 28 -0.85 -0.48 12.15
N LYS A 29 -1.91 -0.37 12.97
CA LYS A 29 -3.28 -0.81 12.65
C LYS A 29 -4.16 0.29 12.04
N GLY A 30 -3.66 1.51 11.96
CA GLY A 30 -4.40 2.67 11.50
C GLY A 30 -5.45 3.15 12.52
N ILE A 31 -6.36 3.98 12.03
CA ILE A 31 -7.39 4.68 12.80
C ILE A 31 -8.75 4.31 12.23
N GLY A 32 -9.54 3.59 13.02
CA GLY A 32 -10.87 3.15 12.62
C GLY A 32 -11.43 2.05 13.52
N PRO A 33 -12.56 1.45 13.11
CA PRO A 33 -13.28 0.47 13.90
C PRO A 33 -12.57 -0.89 14.01
N ILE A 34 -11.66 -1.22 13.08
CA ILE A 34 -10.99 -2.52 13.04
C ILE A 34 -9.79 -2.49 13.98
N LYS A 35 -9.87 -3.25 15.07
CA LYS A 35 -8.80 -3.35 16.08
C LYS A 35 -7.99 -4.64 15.98
N GLU A 36 -8.59 -5.66 15.40
CA GLU A 36 -8.01 -6.99 15.26
C GLU A 36 -8.66 -7.68 14.05
N VAL A 37 -7.87 -8.39 13.27
CA VAL A 37 -8.35 -9.26 12.19
C VAL A 37 -7.73 -10.64 12.35
N ILE A 38 -8.57 -11.65 12.54
CA ILE A 38 -8.13 -13.04 12.54
C ILE A 38 -7.99 -13.50 11.09
N ILE A 39 -6.76 -13.83 10.70
CA ILE A 39 -6.42 -14.33 9.37
C ILE A 39 -6.22 -15.84 9.44
N ALA A 40 -7.01 -16.58 8.67
CA ALA A 40 -6.84 -18.02 8.53
C ALA A 40 -5.55 -18.34 7.74
N GLU A 41 -4.88 -19.43 8.10
CA GLU A 41 -3.67 -19.91 7.41
C GLU A 41 -3.92 -20.19 5.92
N ARG A 42 -5.11 -20.67 5.58
CA ARG A 42 -5.52 -20.98 4.21
C ARG A 42 -6.36 -19.85 3.64
N ILE A 43 -6.18 -19.59 2.35
CA ILE A 43 -7.00 -18.65 1.59
C ILE A 43 -8.41 -19.22 1.42
N ASP A 44 -9.42 -18.42 1.77
CA ASP A 44 -10.82 -18.72 1.47
C ASP A 44 -11.16 -18.27 0.04
N LYS A 45 -11.29 -19.24 -0.87
CA LYS A 45 -11.60 -18.98 -2.29
C LYS A 45 -12.96 -18.31 -2.52
N THR A 46 -13.95 -18.56 -1.67
CA THR A 46 -15.27 -17.95 -1.78
C THR A 46 -15.17 -16.47 -1.46
N LEU A 47 -14.46 -16.15 -0.38
CA LEU A 47 -14.24 -14.79 0.07
C LEU A 47 -13.35 -14.00 -0.91
N VAL A 48 -12.33 -14.63 -1.50
CA VAL A 48 -11.53 -14.07 -2.60
C VAL A 48 -12.43 -13.66 -3.77
N LYS A 49 -13.32 -14.54 -4.23
CA LYS A 49 -14.21 -14.26 -5.37
C LYS A 49 -15.13 -13.07 -5.08
N GLN A 50 -15.64 -12.97 -3.85
CA GLN A 50 -16.45 -11.84 -3.40
C GLN A 50 -15.62 -10.54 -3.39
N GLY A 51 -14.43 -10.59 -2.78
CA GLY A 51 -13.52 -9.45 -2.70
C GLY A 51 -13.08 -8.94 -4.06
N GLU A 52 -12.76 -9.84 -4.98
CA GLU A 52 -12.39 -9.50 -6.35
C GLU A 52 -13.54 -8.78 -7.07
N ALA A 53 -14.77 -9.24 -6.92
CA ALA A 53 -15.94 -8.61 -7.53
C ALA A 53 -16.17 -7.19 -6.97
N ILE A 54 -16.05 -7.01 -5.66
CA ILE A 54 -16.18 -5.69 -5.03
C ILE A 54 -15.03 -4.78 -5.47
N PHE A 55 -13.79 -5.26 -5.46
CA PHE A 55 -12.61 -4.51 -5.89
C PHE A 55 -12.77 -4.03 -7.34
N LYS A 56 -13.23 -4.92 -8.24
CA LYS A 56 -13.55 -4.57 -9.63
C LYS A 56 -14.60 -3.46 -9.72
N SER A 57 -15.65 -3.51 -8.91
CA SER A 57 -16.73 -2.52 -8.97
C SER A 57 -16.40 -1.17 -8.30
N LYS A 58 -15.54 -1.16 -7.28
CA LYS A 58 -15.40 0.01 -6.37
C LYS A 58 -13.99 0.59 -6.30
N CYS A 59 -12.96 -0.18 -6.64
CA CYS A 59 -11.57 0.19 -6.40
C CYS A 59 -10.78 0.43 -7.71
N THR A 60 -11.16 -0.25 -8.80
CA THR A 60 -10.39 -0.21 -10.07
C THR A 60 -10.37 1.14 -10.78
N THR A 61 -11.31 2.04 -10.46
CA THR A 61 -11.29 3.43 -10.94
C THR A 61 -10.01 4.14 -10.51
N CYS A 62 -9.46 3.78 -9.35
CA CYS A 62 -8.30 4.46 -8.78
C CYS A 62 -7.07 3.56 -8.64
N HIS A 63 -7.26 2.26 -8.41
CA HIS A 63 -6.20 1.31 -8.11
C HIS A 63 -6.09 0.21 -9.16
N HIS A 64 -4.88 -0.03 -9.64
CA HIS A 64 -4.55 -1.26 -10.35
C HIS A 64 -3.85 -2.24 -9.42
N THR A 65 -3.83 -3.51 -9.81
CA THR A 65 -3.14 -4.55 -9.04
C THR A 65 -1.62 -4.46 -9.23
N ASP A 66 -1.14 -4.17 -10.43
CA ASP A 66 0.26 -4.33 -10.83
C ASP A 66 1.06 -3.02 -10.97
N LYS A 67 0.38 -1.87 -11.12
CA LYS A 67 1.02 -0.57 -11.34
C LYS A 67 0.31 0.56 -10.61
N ASP A 68 1.04 1.61 -10.30
CA ASP A 68 0.48 2.82 -9.71
C ASP A 68 -0.39 3.54 -10.76
N PHE A 69 -1.44 4.22 -10.29
CA PHE A 69 -2.35 4.97 -11.15
C PHE A 69 -2.78 6.27 -10.45
N VAL A 70 -4.08 6.44 -10.18
CA VAL A 70 -4.58 7.53 -9.32
C VAL A 70 -4.19 7.26 -7.86
N GLY A 71 -4.25 6.00 -7.44
CA GLY A 71 -3.71 5.53 -6.17
C GLY A 71 -2.60 4.49 -6.36
N PRO A 72 -2.00 4.01 -5.25
CA PRO A 72 -0.97 2.98 -5.27
C PRO A 72 -1.45 1.67 -5.89
N LYS A 73 -0.50 0.88 -6.42
CA LYS A 73 -0.77 -0.50 -6.79
C LYS A 73 -1.07 -1.39 -5.58
N MET A 74 -1.90 -2.42 -5.79
CA MET A 74 -2.38 -3.29 -4.72
C MET A 74 -1.57 -4.57 -4.50
N ALA A 75 -0.75 -5.00 -5.47
CA ALA A 75 0.10 -6.18 -5.31
C ALA A 75 1.02 -6.04 -4.08
N GLN A 76 1.11 -7.12 -3.30
CA GLN A 76 1.93 -7.20 -2.08
C GLN A 76 1.57 -6.18 -1.00
N ILE A 77 0.37 -5.57 -1.03
CA ILE A 77 -0.03 -4.60 0.00
C ILE A 77 -0.06 -5.23 1.40
N THR A 78 -0.42 -6.51 1.49
CA THR A 78 -0.46 -7.28 2.75
C THR A 78 0.92 -7.60 3.31
N GLU A 79 1.98 -7.44 2.52
CA GLU A 79 3.37 -7.52 3.02
C GLU A 79 3.82 -6.18 3.62
N LYS A 80 3.16 -5.08 3.24
CA LYS A 80 3.56 -3.71 3.60
C LYS A 80 2.73 -3.13 4.74
N ARG A 81 1.49 -3.61 4.92
CA ARG A 81 0.50 -3.06 5.84
C ARG A 81 -0.23 -4.18 6.56
N SER A 82 -0.61 -3.92 7.81
CA SER A 82 -1.43 -4.86 8.58
C SER A 82 -2.82 -5.03 7.95
N PRO A 83 -3.45 -6.21 8.14
CA PRO A 83 -4.86 -6.43 7.83
C PRO A 83 -5.79 -5.33 8.34
N GLU A 84 -5.60 -4.92 9.60
CA GLU A 84 -6.37 -3.89 10.27
C GLU A 84 -6.21 -2.54 9.57
N TRP A 85 -4.98 -2.15 9.23
CA TRP A 85 -4.72 -0.89 8.55
C TRP A 85 -5.37 -0.86 7.17
N ILE A 86 -5.29 -1.95 6.41
CA ILE A 86 -5.93 -2.06 5.08
C ILE A 86 -7.45 -1.88 5.22
N MET A 87 -8.08 -2.60 6.15
CA MET A 87 -9.53 -2.49 6.35
C MET A 87 -9.94 -1.11 6.89
N ASN A 88 -9.17 -0.52 7.81
CA ASN A 88 -9.43 0.83 8.31
C ASN A 88 -9.26 1.89 7.22
N MET A 89 -8.30 1.74 6.30
CA MET A 89 -8.18 2.63 5.15
C MET A 89 -9.39 2.53 4.21
N ILE A 90 -9.94 1.33 4.00
CA ILE A 90 -11.14 1.12 3.18
C ILE A 90 -12.39 1.75 3.84
N LEU A 91 -12.54 1.58 5.16
CA LEU A 91 -13.76 1.93 5.90
C LEU A 91 -13.77 3.38 6.42
N ASN A 92 -12.59 3.94 6.67
CA ASN A 92 -12.40 5.25 7.31
C ASN A 92 -11.31 6.10 6.62
N PRO A 93 -11.31 6.24 5.28
CA PRO A 93 -10.19 6.86 4.57
C PRO A 93 -10.01 8.35 4.94
N GLU A 94 -11.08 9.08 5.22
CA GLU A 94 -10.99 10.52 5.53
C GLU A 94 -10.20 10.79 6.81
N GLU A 95 -10.53 10.10 7.91
CA GLU A 95 -9.81 10.27 9.16
C GLU A 95 -8.39 9.68 9.09
N MET A 96 -8.23 8.56 8.38
CA MET A 96 -6.91 7.99 8.09
C MET A 96 -6.01 9.02 7.41
N LEU A 97 -6.46 9.62 6.31
CA LEU A 97 -5.71 10.65 5.58
C LEU A 97 -5.41 11.89 6.43
N GLN A 98 -6.24 12.19 7.42
CA GLN A 98 -6.02 13.32 8.33
C GLN A 98 -5.04 13.02 9.46
N LYS A 99 -4.98 11.78 9.97
CA LYS A 99 -4.33 11.48 11.26
C LYS A 99 -3.32 10.34 11.23
N ASP A 100 -3.47 9.37 10.33
CA ASP A 100 -2.52 8.26 10.23
C ASP A 100 -1.27 8.72 9.46
N ALA A 101 -0.10 8.58 10.08
CA ALA A 101 1.15 9.08 9.52
C ALA A 101 1.51 8.45 8.17
N ILE A 102 1.14 7.18 7.95
CA ILE A 102 1.39 6.47 6.69
C ILE A 102 0.41 6.96 5.62
N ALA A 103 -0.88 7.09 5.95
CA ALA A 103 -1.89 7.60 5.02
C ALA A 103 -1.57 9.05 4.61
N GLN A 104 -1.11 9.90 5.52
CA GLN A 104 -0.66 11.26 5.22
C GLN A 104 0.56 11.29 4.29
N GLU A 105 1.48 10.33 4.42
CA GLU A 105 2.60 10.20 3.51
C GLU A 105 2.15 9.78 2.12
N LEU A 106 1.31 8.75 2.02
CA LEU A 106 0.73 8.33 0.75
C LEU A 106 -0.04 9.49 0.11
N LEU A 107 -0.77 10.29 0.88
CA LEU A 107 -1.45 11.47 0.35
C LEU A 107 -0.47 12.43 -0.35
N ARG A 108 0.73 12.65 0.21
CA ARG A 108 1.76 13.49 -0.41
C ARG A 108 2.37 12.82 -1.64
N ASP A 109 2.67 11.53 -1.57
CA ASP A 109 3.27 10.77 -2.66
C ASP A 109 2.34 10.70 -3.90
N TYR A 110 1.03 10.78 -3.68
CA TYR A 110 -0.01 10.76 -4.71
C TYR A 110 -0.64 12.15 -4.94
N ASN A 111 0.15 13.23 -4.82
CA ASN A 111 -0.21 14.60 -5.18
C ASN A 111 -1.48 15.16 -4.52
N GLY A 112 -1.78 14.72 -3.29
CA GLY A 112 -2.95 15.17 -2.55
C GLY A 112 -4.27 14.56 -3.01
N VAL A 113 -4.24 13.55 -3.87
CA VAL A 113 -5.46 12.83 -4.28
C VAL A 113 -6.01 12.05 -3.10
N THR A 114 -7.24 12.38 -2.70
CA THR A 114 -7.90 11.74 -1.57
C THR A 114 -8.63 10.46 -1.99
N MET A 115 -8.53 9.42 -1.16
CA MET A 115 -9.38 8.24 -1.26
C MET A 115 -10.73 8.55 -0.62
N SER A 116 -11.81 8.51 -1.40
CA SER A 116 -13.17 8.73 -0.90
C SER A 116 -13.74 7.47 -0.25
N ASN A 117 -14.58 7.65 0.77
CA ASN A 117 -15.28 6.54 1.41
C ASN A 117 -16.25 5.89 0.41
N GLN A 118 -16.13 4.58 0.20
CA GLN A 118 -16.99 3.81 -0.70
C GLN A 118 -18.24 3.26 0.01
N HIS A 119 -18.40 3.59 1.31
CA HIS A 119 -19.48 3.16 2.20
C HIS A 119 -19.64 1.64 2.27
N LEU A 120 -18.50 0.94 2.29
CA LEU A 120 -18.44 -0.50 2.42
C LEU A 120 -18.69 -0.93 3.87
N THR A 121 -19.25 -2.13 4.01
CA THR A 121 -19.39 -2.84 5.28
C THR A 121 -18.06 -3.49 5.70
N GLN A 122 -17.96 -3.90 6.97
CA GLN A 122 -16.76 -4.58 7.46
C GLN A 122 -16.54 -5.92 6.74
N GLU A 123 -17.63 -6.62 6.42
CA GLU A 123 -17.63 -7.88 5.70
C GLU A 123 -17.11 -7.70 4.27
N GLU A 124 -17.53 -6.65 3.57
CA GLU A 124 -17.03 -6.33 2.23
C GLU A 124 -15.55 -5.94 2.26
N ALA A 125 -15.13 -5.13 3.25
CA ALA A 125 -13.72 -4.81 3.44
C ALA A 125 -12.87 -6.06 3.76
N ARG A 126 -13.42 -6.99 4.56
CA ARG A 126 -12.79 -8.27 4.85
C ARG A 126 -12.68 -9.15 3.60
N ALA A 127 -13.68 -9.12 2.73
CA ALA A 127 -13.65 -9.83 1.45
C ALA A 127 -12.57 -9.26 0.52
N ILE A 128 -12.52 -7.94 0.36
CA ILE A 128 -11.47 -7.26 -0.40
C ILE A 128 -10.09 -7.64 0.14
N LEU A 129 -9.89 -7.58 1.47
CA LEU A 129 -8.62 -7.97 2.08
C LEU A 129 -8.23 -9.42 1.72
N GLU A 130 -9.18 -10.36 1.71
CA GLU A 130 -8.88 -11.74 1.31
C GLU A 130 -8.42 -11.84 -0.15
N PHE A 131 -9.05 -11.08 -1.05
CA PHE A 131 -8.60 -10.98 -2.44
C PHE A 131 -7.19 -10.38 -2.52
N LEU A 132 -6.91 -9.31 -1.78
CA LEU A 132 -5.59 -8.66 -1.76
C LEU A 132 -4.47 -9.60 -1.27
N ARG A 133 -4.77 -10.57 -0.40
CA ARG A 133 -3.81 -11.61 0.03
C ARG A 133 -3.35 -12.54 -1.10
N THR A 134 -4.03 -12.51 -2.25
CA THR A 134 -3.69 -13.32 -3.43
C THR A 134 -2.84 -12.58 -4.46
N LEU A 135 -2.53 -11.30 -4.23
CA LEU A 135 -1.85 -10.40 -5.17
C LEU A 135 -0.37 -10.17 -4.87
#